data_AF-A0A8T3TFV9-F1
#
_entry.id   AF-A0A8T3TFV9-F1
#
_cell.length_a   1.000
_cell.length_b   1.000
_cell.length_c   1.000
_cell.angle_alpha   90.00
_cell.angle_beta   90.00
_cell.angle_gamma   90.00
#
_symmetry.space_group_name_H-M   'P 1'
#
loop_
_entity.id
_entity.type
_entity.pdbx_description
1 polymer ?
#
loop_
_entity_poly.entity_id
_entity_poly.type
_entity_poly.pdbx_seq_one_letter_code
_entity_poly.pdbx_strand_id
1 'polypeptide(L)'
;SRDQLAGRRFDFLITNPPYGKEWKNDEAAVRAEHDKGEAGRFAAGLPRISDGQMLFLQHLLARMHPAGEGESRVAIVMNGSPLFTGDAGSGDDRR
;
A
#
# COMPACT_ATOMS: atom_id res chain seq x y z
N SER A 1 7.03 -2.08 -11.79
CA SER A 1 6.22 -0.92 -11.38
C SER A 1 6.65 0.32 -12.16
N ARG A 2 5.71 0.99 -12.87
CA ARG A 2 5.94 2.27 -13.56
C ARG A 2 5.05 3.34 -12.90
N ASP A 3 5.49 3.88 -11.78
CA ASP A 3 4.76 4.92 -11.07
C ASP A 3 4.86 6.26 -11.85
N GLN A 4 3.79 6.61 -12.56
CA GLN A 4 3.76 7.81 -13.43
C GLN A 4 3.49 9.11 -12.67
N LEU A 5 3.15 9.04 -11.38
CA LEU A 5 2.78 10.22 -10.62
C LEU A 5 3.81 10.57 -9.55
N ALA A 6 4.98 9.92 -9.52
CA ALA A 6 6.00 10.03 -8.47
C ALA A 6 6.18 11.47 -7.94
N GLY A 7 6.19 11.62 -6.61
CA GLY A 7 6.34 12.93 -5.94
C GLY A 7 5.07 13.76 -5.81
N ARG A 8 4.03 13.52 -6.63
CA ARG A 8 2.76 14.25 -6.52
C ARG A 8 1.97 13.85 -5.28
N ARG A 9 1.36 14.84 -4.65
CA ARG A 9 0.45 14.72 -3.51
C ARG A 9 -0.96 15.16 -3.90
N PHE A 10 -1.96 14.63 -3.21
CA PHE A 10 -3.37 14.86 -3.55
C PHE A 10 -4.21 15.04 -2.29
N ASP A 11 -5.19 15.95 -2.34
CA ASP A 11 -6.18 16.14 -1.28
C ASP A 11 -7.20 14.99 -1.25
N PHE A 12 -7.56 14.45 -2.42
CA PHE A 12 -8.54 13.38 -2.56
C PHE A 12 -8.01 12.26 -3.44
N LEU A 13 -8.04 11.04 -2.92
CA LEU A 13 -7.67 9.82 -3.64
C LEU A 13 -8.86 8.86 -3.63
N ILE A 14 -9.47 8.63 -4.79
CA ILE A 14 -10.63 7.75 -4.93
C ILE A 14 -10.26 6.63 -5.91
N THR A 15 -10.39 5.37 -5.49
CA THR A 15 -9.98 4.24 -6.34
C THR A 15 -10.84 2.99 -6.16
N ASN A 16 -10.95 2.24 -7.24
CA ASN A 16 -11.47 0.89 -7.28
C ASN A 16 -10.39 -0.03 -7.87
N PRO A 17 -9.37 -0.44 -7.07
CA PRO A 17 -8.25 -1.20 -7.57
C PRO A 17 -8.69 -2.59 -8.06
N PRO A 18 -7.97 -3.19 -9.03
CA PRO A 18 -8.28 -4.52 -9.53
C PRO A 18 -8.24 -5.55 -8.40
N TYR A 19 -9.32 -6.30 -8.26
CA TYR A 19 -9.49 -7.31 -7.22
C TYR A 19 -8.63 -8.55 -7.44
N GLY A 20 -8.12 -9.15 -6.35
CA GLY A 20 -7.45 -10.45 -6.38
C GLY A 20 -6.11 -10.47 -7.13
N LYS A 21 -5.52 -9.31 -7.41
CA LYS A 21 -4.24 -9.22 -8.12
C LYS A 21 -3.08 -9.44 -7.17
N GLU A 22 -2.24 -10.43 -7.45
CA GLU A 22 -0.94 -10.58 -6.80
C GLU A 22 0.08 -9.59 -7.38
N TRP A 23 1.08 -9.25 -6.57
CA TRP A 23 2.16 -8.33 -6.98
C TRP A 23 3.49 -9.05 -7.27
N LYS A 24 3.44 -10.36 -7.51
CA LYS A 24 4.61 -11.22 -7.79
C LYS A 24 5.50 -10.69 -8.91
N ASN A 25 4.90 -10.19 -9.99
CA ASN A 25 5.64 -9.62 -11.12
C ASN A 25 6.37 -8.31 -10.78
N ASP A 26 5.96 -7.63 -9.70
CA ASP A 26 6.56 -6.39 -9.22
C ASP A 26 7.45 -6.60 -7.99
N GLU A 27 7.62 -7.84 -7.52
CA GLU A 27 8.22 -8.16 -6.21
C GLU A 27 9.60 -7.55 -6.00
N ALA A 28 10.50 -7.70 -6.98
CA ALA A 28 11.85 -7.13 -6.87
C ALA A 28 11.84 -5.61 -6.71
N ALA A 29 10.96 -4.91 -7.42
CA ALA A 29 10.84 -3.46 -7.33
C ALA A 29 10.20 -3.02 -6.00
N VAL A 30 9.21 -3.77 -5.52
CA VAL A 30 8.54 -3.53 -4.23
C VAL A 30 9.52 -3.70 -3.07
N ARG A 31 10.32 -4.78 -3.07
CA ARG A 31 11.35 -5.03 -2.05
C ARG A 31 12.43 -3.96 -2.06
N ALA A 32 12.97 -3.63 -3.23
CA ALA A 32 13.98 -2.57 -3.36
C ALA A 32 13.47 -1.18 -2.90
N GLU A 33 12.17 -0.94 -2.96
CA GLU A 33 11.58 0.29 -2.44
C GLU A 33 11.30 0.23 -0.93
N HIS A 34 10.88 -0.92 -0.41
CA HIS A 34 10.78 -1.17 1.02
C HIS A 34 12.12 -0.98 1.73
N ASP A 35 13.22 -1.40 1.12
CA ASP A 35 14.58 -1.26 1.67
C ASP A 35 15.02 0.21 1.83
N LYS A 36 14.27 1.17 1.26
CA LYS A 36 14.49 2.60 1.49
C LYS A 36 13.91 3.11 2.81
N GLY A 37 13.24 2.24 3.58
CA GLY A 37 12.58 2.61 4.84
C GLY A 37 11.52 3.69 4.64
N GLU A 38 11.49 4.68 5.54
CA GLU A 38 10.55 5.83 5.52
C GLU A 38 10.59 6.66 4.23
N ALA A 39 11.67 6.57 3.44
CA ALA A 39 11.76 7.25 2.16
C ALA A 39 11.03 6.52 1.00
N GLY A 40 10.62 5.27 1.22
CA GLY A 40 9.89 4.43 0.26
C GLY A 40 8.38 4.35 0.56
N ARG A 41 7.59 3.95 -0.44
CA ARG A 41 6.12 3.83 -0.28
C ARG A 41 5.69 2.71 0.66
N PHE A 42 6.55 1.73 0.91
CA PHE A 42 6.19 0.49 1.61
C PHE A 42 6.82 0.37 3.01
N ALA A 43 7.09 1.51 3.65
CA ALA A 43 7.76 1.56 4.96
C ALA A 43 7.01 0.80 6.08
N ALA A 44 5.69 0.68 5.96
CA ALA A 44 4.83 -0.03 6.94
C ALA A 44 4.95 -1.57 6.86
N GLY A 45 5.82 -2.09 6.01
CA GLY A 45 6.04 -3.52 5.79
C GLY A 45 5.35 -4.06 4.53
N LEU A 46 5.77 -5.24 4.09
CA LEU A 46 5.25 -5.87 2.89
C LEU A 46 4.09 -6.81 3.23
N PRO A 47 2.89 -6.62 2.65
CA PRO A 47 1.79 -7.58 2.80
C PRO A 47 2.15 -8.91 2.11
N ARG A 48 1.29 -9.92 2.21
CA ARG A 48 1.49 -11.18 1.45
C ARG A 48 1.52 -10.90 -0.06
N ILE A 49 2.28 -11.70 -0.82
CA ILE A 49 2.35 -11.60 -2.31
C ILE A 49 0.95 -11.63 -2.96
N SER A 50 0.03 -12.40 -2.38
CA SER A 50 -1.35 -12.52 -2.82
C SER A 50 -2.24 -11.32 -2.48
N ASP A 51 -1.77 -10.39 -1.66
CA ASP A 51 -2.55 -9.23 -1.20
C ASP A 51 -2.08 -7.93 -1.87
N GLY A 52 -2.38 -7.81 -3.17
CA GLY A 52 -2.10 -6.58 -3.90
C GLY A 52 -2.98 -5.40 -3.51
N GLN A 53 -4.11 -5.61 -2.83
CA GLN A 53 -4.98 -4.52 -2.39
C GLN A 53 -4.35 -3.74 -1.23
N MET A 54 -3.78 -4.45 -0.25
CA MET A 54 -3.05 -3.80 0.84
C MET A 54 -1.79 -3.09 0.33
N LEU A 55 -1.08 -3.69 -0.64
CA LEU A 55 0.06 -3.03 -1.27
C LEU A 55 -0.36 -1.74 -2.00
N PHE A 56 -1.51 -1.77 -2.68
CA PHE A 56 -2.05 -0.60 -3.36
C PHE A 56 -2.51 0.48 -2.39
N LEU A 57 -3.04 0.12 -1.22
CA LEU A 57 -3.36 1.09 -0.17
C LEU A 57 -2.11 1.85 0.28
N GLN A 58 -1.01 1.16 0.59
CA GLN A 58 0.25 1.83 0.96
C GLN A 58 0.75 2.77 -0.16
N HIS A 59 0.60 2.37 -1.42
CA HIS A 59 0.89 3.24 -2.56
C HIS A 59 0.08 4.55 -2.53
N LEU A 60 -1.20 4.52 -2.17
CA LEU A 60 -2.03 5.72 -2.02
C LEU A 60 -1.62 6.57 -0.83
N LEU A 61 -1.33 5.94 0.32
CA LEU A 61 -0.90 6.62 1.54
C LEU A 61 0.38 7.44 1.31
N ALA A 62 1.33 6.89 0.55
CA ALA A 62 2.54 7.61 0.21
C ALA A 62 2.31 8.88 -0.65
N ARG A 63 1.09 9.08 -1.16
CA ARG A 63 0.69 10.27 -1.93
C ARG A 63 -0.20 11.23 -1.15
N MET A 64 -0.40 10.96 0.14
CA MET A 64 -1.00 11.92 1.04
C MET A 64 -0.01 13.04 1.38
N HIS A 65 -0.55 14.20 1.73
CA HIS A 65 0.22 15.28 2.32
C HIS A 65 0.90 14.78 3.61
N PRO A 66 2.16 15.18 3.87
CA PRO A 66 2.79 14.96 5.16
C PRO A 66 1.94 15.58 6.28
N ALA A 67 2.04 15.00 7.48
CA ALA A 67 1.32 15.51 8.64
C ALA A 67 1.67 16.99 8.88
N GLY A 68 0.65 17.85 8.92
CA GLY A 68 0.81 19.29 9.13
C GLY A 68 1.03 20.14 7.86
N GLU A 69 1.19 19.51 6.69
CA GLU A 69 1.40 20.21 5.41
C GLU A 69 0.16 20.21 4.48
N GLY A 70 -0.95 19.65 4.95
CA GLY A 70 -2.22 19.57 4.22
C GLY A 70 -3.12 18.46 4.75
N GLU A 71 -4.35 18.40 4.25
CA GLU A 71 -5.27 17.29 4.51
C GLU A 71 -5.37 16.41 3.27
N SER A 72 -5.29 15.10 3.46
CA SER A 72 -5.60 14.12 2.42
C SER A 72 -6.69 13.17 2.89
N ARG A 73 -7.59 12.80 1.98
CA ARG A 73 -8.66 11.83 2.21
C ARG A 73 -8.60 10.73 1.17
N VAL A 74 -8.55 9.48 1.62
CA VAL A 74 -8.53 8.29 0.77
C VAL A 74 -9.87 7.57 0.88
N ALA A 75 -10.51 7.34 -0.27
CA ALA A 75 -11.66 6.46 -0.42
C ALA A 75 -11.28 5.30 -1.35
N ILE A 76 -11.27 4.09 -0.80
CA ILE A 76 -10.87 2.88 -1.52
C ILE A 76 -11.96 1.83 -1.41
N VAL A 77 -12.31 1.22 -2.54
CA VAL A 77 -13.16 0.02 -2.53
C VAL A 77 -12.25 -1.20 -2.37
N MET A 78 -12.45 -1.94 -1.28
CA MET A 78 -11.72 -3.18 -1.00
C MET A 78 -12.69 -4.37 -1.02
N ASN A 79 -12.18 -5.56 -1.32
CA ASN A 79 -12.93 -6.77 -1.03
C ASN A 79 -13.06 -6.90 0.50
N GLY A 80 -14.05 -7.63 1.01
CA GLY A 80 -14.15 -7.86 2.46
C GLY A 80 -12.95 -8.64 3.00
N SER A 81 -12.32 -9.51 2.21
CA SER A 81 -11.29 -10.43 2.69
C SER A 81 -10.07 -9.76 3.33
N PRO A 82 -9.47 -8.65 2.85
CA PRO A 82 -8.32 -8.02 3.52
C PRO A 82 -8.68 -7.35 4.86
N LEU A 83 -9.97 -7.03 5.09
CA LEU A 83 -10.45 -6.51 6.39
C LEU A 83 -10.78 -7.62 7.40
N PHE A 84 -10.98 -8.86 6.93
CA PHE A 84 -11.35 -10.02 7.76
C PHE A 84 -10.30 -11.15 7.82
N THR A 85 -9.26 -11.12 6.97
CA THR A 85 -8.18 -12.15 6.94
C THR A 85 -6.92 -11.74 7.70
N GLY A 86 -7.00 -10.66 8.46
CA GLY A 86 -6.13 -10.43 9.61
C GLY A 86 -6.97 -10.62 10.87
N ASP A 87 -6.87 -11.78 11.52
CA ASP A 87 -7.28 -11.85 12.93
C ASP A 87 -6.57 -10.71 13.66
N ALA A 88 -7.31 -9.93 14.45
CA ALA A 88 -6.75 -9.04 15.45
C ALA A 88 -6.02 -9.91 16.49
N GLY A 89 -4.81 -10.37 16.14
CA GLY A 89 -4.05 -11.35 16.90
C GLY A 89 -3.09 -12.25 16.10
N SER A 90 -3.11 -12.27 14.77
CA SER A 90 -2.18 -13.12 13.97
C SER A 90 -0.95 -12.36 13.46
N GLY A 91 -0.19 -11.79 14.40
CA GLY A 91 1.23 -11.61 14.16
C GLY A 91 1.88 -12.99 14.11
N ASP A 92 2.47 -13.32 12.98
CA ASP A 92 3.36 -14.47 12.82
C ASP A 92 4.45 -13.99 11.84
N ASP A 93 5.60 -13.43 12.23
CA ASP A 93 6.33 -13.39 13.51
C ASP A 93 6.44 -14.73 14.24
N ARG A 94 6.57 -15.82 13.48
CA ARG A 94 7.38 -16.98 13.86
C ARG A 94 8.08 -17.62 12.66
N ARG A 95 9.26 -17.08 12.32
CA ARG A 95 10.55 -17.81 12.27
C ARG A 95 11.64 -16.95 11.64
#